data_AF-A0AAU5SF27-F1
#
_entry.id   AF-A0AAU5SF27-F1
#
_cell.length_a   1.000
_cell.length_b   1.000
_cell.length_c   1.000
_cell.angle_alpha   90.00
_cell.angle_beta   90.00
_cell.angle_gamma   90.00
#
_symmetry.space_group_name_H-M   'P 1'
#
loop_
_entity.id
_entity.type
_entity.pdbx_description
1 polymer ?
#
loop_
_entity_poly.entity_id
_entity_poly.type
_entity_poly.pdbx_seq_one_letter_code
_entity_poly.pdbx_strand_id
1 'polypeptide(L)' 'MSDSGKAKAKSDQVKGKVKESVGQAVGDDELEAQGRGDQAKGDVRQAGEKLKDAVKHIGKD' A
#
# COMPACT_ATOMS: atom_id res chain seq x y z
N MET A 1 -12.03 -5.92 10.68
CA MET A 1 -11.94 -6.17 9.22
C MET A 1 -10.93 -7.29 9.04
N SER A 2 -11.25 -8.29 8.22
CA SER A 2 -10.52 -9.54 8.10
C SER A 2 -9.11 -9.34 7.53
N ASP A 3 -8.15 -10.13 8.03
CA ASP A 3 -6.72 -10.14 7.72
C ASP A 3 -6.35 -10.06 6.23
N SER A 4 -7.26 -10.43 5.33
CA SER A 4 -7.13 -10.30 3.88
C SER A 4 -6.92 -8.87 3.38
N GLY A 5 -7.46 -7.84 4.04
CA GLY A 5 -7.30 -6.44 3.64
C GLY A 5 -5.87 -5.93 3.87
N LYS A 6 -5.34 -6.18 5.08
CA LYS A 6 -3.95 -5.86 5.45
C LYS A 6 -2.94 -6.65 4.63
N ALA A 7 -3.23 -7.92 4.34
CA ALA A 7 -2.37 -8.76 3.51
C ALA A 7 -2.29 -8.24 2.06
N LYS A 8 -3.41 -7.81 1.46
CA LYS A 8 -3.41 -7.17 0.13
C LYS A 8 -2.62 -5.87 0.11
N ALA A 9 -2.79 -5.01 1.11
CA ALA A 9 -2.04 -3.75 1.19
C ALA A 9 -0.53 -3.98 1.27
N LYS A 10 -0.08 -4.96 2.05
CA LYS A 10 1.33 -5.36 2.11
C LYS A 10 1.82 -5.95 0.79
N SER A 11 1.02 -6.80 0.14
CA SER A 11 1.37 -7.34 -1.18
C SER A 11 1.53 -6.25 -2.24
N ASP A 12 0.63 -5.27 -2.28
CA ASP A 12 0.73 -4.13 -3.20
C ASP A 12 2.01 -3.31 -2.94
N GLN A 13 2.38 -3.08 -1.66
CA GLN A 13 3.63 -2.41 -1.30
C GLN A 13 4.89 -3.18 -1.74
N VAL A 14 4.92 -4.50 -1.53
CA VAL A 14 6.04 -5.35 -1.95
C VAL A 14 6.16 -5.36 -3.47
N LYS A 15 5.03 -5.51 -4.18
CA LYS A 15 4.99 -5.48 -5.65
C LYS A 15 5.47 -4.15 -6.19
N GLY A 16 5.08 -3.04 -5.55
CA GLY A 16 5.55 -1.70 -5.88
C GLY A 16 7.06 -1.54 -5.71
N LYS A 17 7.63 -1.99 -4.60
CA LYS A 17 9.10 -2.00 -4.39
C LYS A 17 9.86 -2.80 -5.45
N VAL A 18 9.31 -3.95 -5.85
CA VAL A 18 9.92 -4.76 -6.91
C VAL A 18 9.91 -4.01 -8.23
N LYS A 19 8.77 -3.43 -8.63
CA LYS A 19 8.69 -2.64 -9.87
C LYS A 19 9.64 -1.43 -9.85
N GLU A 20 9.72 -0.73 -8.72
CA GLU A 20 10.64 0.39 -8.53
C GLU A 20 12.11 -0.05 -8.71
N SER A 21 12.50 -1.12 -8.03
CA SER A 21 13.88 -1.63 -8.08
C SER A 21 14.24 -2.14 -9.48
N VAL A 22 13.30 -2.85 -10.13
CA VAL A 22 13.51 -3.36 -11.49
C VAL A 22 13.57 -2.19 -12.47
N GLY A 23 12.65 -1.23 -12.40
CA GLY A 23 12.64 -0.03 -13.23
C GLY A 23 13.95 0.75 -13.12
N GLN A 24 14.43 1.01 -11.90
CA GLN A 24 15.74 1.63 -11.69
C GLN A 24 16.89 0.80 -12.30
N ALA A 25 16.85 -0.52 -12.16
CA ALA A 25 17.92 -1.40 -12.62
C ALA A 25 18.01 -1.49 -14.15
N VAL A 26 16.86 -1.41 -14.85
CA VAL A 26 16.81 -1.48 -16.32
C VAL A 26 16.67 -0.10 -17.00
N GLY A 27 16.54 0.97 -16.22
CA GLY A 27 16.32 2.33 -16.73
C GLY A 27 14.92 2.56 -17.30
N ASP A 28 13.90 1.90 -16.75
CA ASP A 28 12.50 2.01 -17.18
C ASP A 28 11.72 2.89 -16.19
N ASP A 29 11.54 4.16 -16.56
CA ASP A 29 10.84 5.18 -15.76
C ASP A 29 9.37 4.82 -15.49
N GLU A 30 8.73 4.07 -16.39
CA GLU A 30 7.33 3.67 -16.22
C GLU A 30 7.19 2.63 -15.11
N LEU A 31 8.04 1.61 -15.09
CA LEU A 31 8.12 0.62 -14.01
C LEU A 31 8.45 1.29 -12.68
N GLU A 32 9.36 2.26 -12.68
CA GLU A 32 9.70 3.01 -11.47
C GLU A 32 8.49 3.79 -10.94
N ALA A 33 7.82 4.55 -11.80
CA ALA A 33 6.65 5.34 -11.44
C ALA A 33 5.47 4.47 -10.99
N GLN A 34 5.23 3.34 -11.66
CA GLN A 34 4.23 2.37 -11.21
C GLN A 34 4.55 1.81 -9.83
N GLY A 35 5.83 1.50 -9.58
CA GLY A 35 6.30 0.99 -8.31
C GLY A 35 6.02 1.95 -7.16
N ARG A 36 6.39 3.22 -7.32
CA ARG A 36 6.09 4.30 -6.36
C ARG A 36 4.58 4.50 -6.16
N GLY A 37 3.80 4.44 -7.23
CA GLY A 37 2.34 4.60 -7.18
C GLY A 37 1.64 3.48 -6.39
N ASP A 38 2.08 2.23 -6.58
CA ASP A 38 1.55 1.07 -5.85
C ASP A 38 1.89 1.15 -4.35
N GLN A 39 3.11 1.60 -3.99
CA GLN A 39 3.49 1.85 -2.60
C GLN A 39 2.60 2.93 -1.95
N ALA A 40 2.46 4.09 -2.60
CA ALA A 40 1.67 5.21 -2.08
C ALA A 40 0.20 4.83 -1.87
N LYS A 41 -0.41 4.05 -2.79
CA LYS A 41 -1.76 3.52 -2.61
C LYS A 41 -1.89 2.61 -1.38
N GLY A 42 -0.87 1.78 -1.13
CA GLY A 42 -0.80 0.92 0.05
C GLY A 42 -0.82 1.73 1.35
N ASP A 43 0.01 2.77 1.44
CA ASP A 43 0.10 3.65 2.62
C ASP A 43 -1.20 4.41 2.86
N VAL A 44 -1.81 4.97 1.82
CA VAL A 44 -3.11 5.66 1.93
C VAL A 44 -4.21 4.72 2.42
N ARG A 45 -4.26 3.49 1.89
CA ARG A 45 -5.22 2.48 2.36
C ARG A 45 -5.01 2.14 3.83
N GLN A 46 -3.76 1.93 4.24
CA GLN A 46 -3.43 1.56 5.61
C GLN A 46 -3.76 2.70 6.60
N ALA A 47 -3.47 3.95 6.24
CA ALA A 47 -3.85 5.12 7.04
C ALA A 47 -5.37 5.26 7.14
N GLY A 48 -6.10 5.08 6.04
CA GLY A 48 -7.56 5.11 6.02
C GLY A 48 -8.19 3.99 6.86
N GLU A 49 -7.63 2.78 6.82
CA GLU A 49 -8.09 1.67 7.68
C GLU A 49 -7.83 1.96 9.15
N LYS A 50 -6.67 2.50 9.53
CA LYS A 50 -6.38 2.90 10.93
C LYS A 50 -7.36 3.96 11.43
N LEU A 51 -7.65 4.97 10.61
CA LEU A 51 -8.65 6.00 10.92
C LEU A 51 -10.05 5.40 11.12
N LYS A 52 -10.49 4.51 10.23
CA LYS A 52 -11.78 3.81 10.37
C LYS A 52 -11.84 2.95 11.63
N ASP A 53 -10.75 2.27 11.97
CA ASP A 53 -10.68 1.40 13.15
C ASP A 53 -10.76 2.23 14.44
N ALA A 54 -10.05 3.36 14.50
CA ALA A 54 -10.10 4.30 15.62
C ALA A 54 -11.51 4.90 15.82
N VAL A 55 -12.16 5.34 14.74
CA VAL A 55 -13.54 5.86 14.79
C VAL A 55 -14.53 4.79 15.25
N LYS A 56 -14.35 3.55 14.76
CA LYS A 56 -15.19 2.42 15.17
C LYS A 56 -15.01 2.06 16.65
N HIS A 57 -13.83 2.28 17.22
CA HIS A 57 -13.58 2.03 18.63
C HIS A 57 -14.26 3.08 19.51
N ILE A 58 -14.22 4.36 19.13
CA ILE A 58 -14.82 5.48 19.88
C ILE A 58 -16.36 5.40 19.91
N GLY A 59 -17.00 4.91 18.85
CA GLY A 59 -18.46 4.81 18.77
C GLY A 59 -19.07 3.55 19.38
N LYS A 60 -18.27 2.70 20.05
CA LYS A 60 -18.72 1.40 20.58
C LYS A 60 -18.65 1.28 22.11
N ASP A 61 -18.33 2.36 22.82
CA ASP A 61 -18.61 2.51 24.26
C ASP A 61 -20.05 2.97 24.49
#